data_AF-A0A7S3GML1-F1
#
_entry.id   AF-A0A7S3GML1-F1
#
_cell.length_a   1.000
_cell.length_b   1.000
_cell.length_c   1.000
_cell.angle_alpha   90.00
_cell.angle_beta   90.00
_cell.angle_gamma   90.00
#
_symmetry.space_group_name_H-M   'P 1'
#
loop_
_entity.id
_entity.type
_entity.pdbx_description
1 polymer ?
#
loop_
_entity_poly.entity_id
_entity_poly.type
_entity_poly.pdbx_seq_one_letter_code
_entity_poly.pdbx_strand_id
1 'polypeptide(L)'
;EHLLSYSTVHFSNKMSSIGTKDKVFLQCFWDLASNDAAKRVSASVHIVEFVAKNLDAERDYTLKRLVKGLGSSRDSARQGFATCLCEFLQLPGVEVAHILDVLDSTTQVTGSLKGAEERDFPFSKL
;
A
#
# COMPACT_ATOMS: atom_id res chain seq x y z
N GLU A 1 -10.03 2.20 29.27
CA GLU A 1 -9.38 2.73 28.05
C GLU A 1 -9.04 1.54 27.16
N HIS A 2 -10.05 0.87 26.61
CA HIS A 2 -10.76 1.13 25.35
C HIS A 2 -9.92 0.87 24.08
N LEU A 3 -10.28 -0.24 23.41
CA LEU A 3 -10.11 -0.57 21.99
C LEU A 3 -8.77 -1.13 21.48
N LEU A 4 -8.46 -2.39 21.81
CA LEU A 4 -7.70 -3.29 20.93
C LEU A 4 -8.34 -4.69 20.92
N SER A 5 -9.60 -4.77 20.50
CA SER A 5 -10.17 -6.04 20.02
C SER A 5 -10.10 -6.00 18.49
N TYR A 6 -8.93 -6.33 17.96
CA TYR A 6 -8.79 -6.66 16.55
C TYR A 6 -9.68 -7.87 16.30
N SER A 7 -10.76 -7.65 15.56
CA SER A 7 -11.68 -8.70 15.15
C SER A 7 -10.91 -9.67 14.25
N THR A 8 -10.63 -10.85 14.78
CA THR A 8 -10.01 -11.98 14.07
C THR A 8 -10.95 -12.42 12.95
N VAL A 9 -10.79 -11.85 11.77
CA VAL A 9 -11.37 -12.41 10.54
C VAL A 9 -10.54 -13.64 10.18
N HIS A 10 -11.15 -14.82 10.34
CA HIS A 10 -10.55 -16.12 10.04
C HIS A 10 -10.06 -16.15 8.60
N PHE A 11 -8.75 -16.02 8.40
CA PHE A 11 -8.11 -16.28 7.12
C PHE A 11 -7.82 -17.78 7.01
N SER A 12 -8.37 -18.40 5.98
CA SER A 12 -8.16 -19.82 5.67
C SER A 12 -6.67 -20.08 5.42
N ASN A 13 -6.09 -20.90 6.28
CA ASN A 13 -4.67 -21.24 6.29
C ASN A 13 -4.34 -22.09 5.06
N LYS A 14 -3.67 -21.50 4.05
CA LYS A 14 -2.94 -22.26 3.04
C LYS A 14 -1.47 -21.84 3.06
N MET A 15 -0.76 -22.47 4.00
CA MET A 15 0.69 -22.55 4.09
C MET A 15 1.27 -23.06 2.75
N SER A 16 2.08 -22.25 2.07
CA SER A 16 2.98 -22.74 1.02
C SER A 16 4.20 -21.84 0.80
N SER A 17 5.34 -22.40 1.21
CA SER A 17 6.69 -22.31 0.62
C SER A 17 7.32 -20.93 0.35
N ILE A 18 8.31 -20.61 1.18
CA ILE A 18 9.48 -19.77 0.92
C ILE A 18 10.07 -20.11 -0.46
N GLY A 19 10.07 -19.16 -1.40
CA GLY A 19 10.78 -19.31 -2.69
C GLY A 19 10.19 -18.57 -3.90
N THR A 20 8.95 -18.11 -3.84
CA THR A 20 8.34 -17.23 -4.85
C THR A 20 7.64 -16.12 -4.10
N LYS A 21 7.91 -14.84 -4.41
CA LYS A 21 7.18 -13.70 -3.83
C LYS A 21 5.70 -14.06 -3.76
N ASP A 22 5.13 -14.00 -2.56
CA ASP A 22 3.80 -14.54 -2.29
C ASP A 22 2.81 -13.96 -3.31
N LYS A 23 2.26 -14.81 -4.16
CA LYS A 23 1.35 -14.39 -5.23
C LYS A 23 0.12 -13.69 -4.65
N VAL A 24 -0.26 -14.06 -3.43
CA VAL A 24 -1.36 -13.43 -2.68
C VAL A 24 -0.97 -12.00 -2.31
N PHE A 25 0.23 -11.81 -1.73
CA PHE A 25 0.75 -10.47 -1.41
C PHE A 25 0.80 -9.54 -2.63
N LEU A 26 1.28 -10.03 -3.78
CA LEU A 26 1.31 -9.23 -5.00
C LEU A 26 -0.09 -8.92 -5.55
N GLN A 27 -1.03 -9.87 -5.42
CA GLN A 27 -2.42 -9.68 -5.83
C GLN A 27 -3.11 -8.59 -4.99
N CYS A 28 -2.80 -8.49 -3.70
CA CYS A 28 -3.40 -7.49 -2.82
C CYS A 28 -3.24 -6.05 -3.34
N PHE A 29 -2.14 -5.70 -4.00
CA PHE A 29 -1.97 -4.36 -4.59
C PHE A 29 -2.96 -4.06 -5.73
N TRP A 30 -3.38 -5.07 -6.48
CA TRP A 30 -4.45 -4.90 -7.47
C TRP A 30 -5.81 -4.80 -6.81
N ASP A 31 -6.01 -5.55 -5.72
CA ASP A 31 -7.25 -5.55 -4.95
C ASP A 31 -7.47 -4.25 -4.17
N LEU A 32 -6.41 -3.53 -3.80
CA LEU A 32 -6.51 -2.15 -3.28
C LEU A 32 -7.19 -1.19 -4.28
N ALA A 33 -7.08 -1.47 -5.58
CA ALA A 33 -7.76 -0.71 -6.63
C ALA A 33 -9.15 -1.27 -6.98
N SER A 34 -9.66 -2.26 -6.25
CA SER A 34 -11.01 -2.80 -6.46
C SER A 34 -12.08 -1.78 -6.09
N ASN A 35 -13.22 -1.77 -6.78
CA ASN A 35 -14.39 -0.98 -6.38
C ASN A 35 -15.13 -1.59 -5.17
N ASP A 36 -14.87 -2.87 -4.89
CA ASP A 36 -15.39 -3.58 -3.72
C ASP A 36 -14.59 -3.21 -2.46
N ALA A 37 -15.26 -2.54 -1.51
CA ALA A 37 -14.65 -2.08 -0.26
C ALA A 37 -14.15 -3.23 0.61
N ALA A 38 -14.84 -4.37 0.65
CA ALA A 38 -14.42 -5.52 1.45
C ALA A 38 -13.09 -6.08 0.92
N LYS A 39 -12.94 -6.18 -0.41
CA LYS A 39 -11.67 -6.60 -1.03
C LYS A 39 -10.53 -5.63 -0.72
N ARG A 40 -10.78 -4.31 -0.76
CA ARG A 40 -9.78 -3.30 -0.40
C ARG A 40 -9.31 -3.46 1.04
N VAL A 41 -10.24 -3.65 1.98
CA VAL A 41 -9.92 -3.84 3.41
C VAL A 41 -9.14 -5.13 3.63
N SER A 42 -9.60 -6.26 3.09
CA SER A 42 -8.89 -7.55 3.21
C SER A 42 -7.48 -7.49 2.63
N ALA A 43 -7.31 -6.83 1.48
CA ALA A 43 -6.00 -6.62 0.87
C ALA A 43 -5.09 -5.75 1.74
N SER A 44 -5.61 -4.65 2.31
CA SER A 44 -4.86 -3.77 3.21
C SER A 44 -4.36 -4.51 4.44
N VAL A 45 -5.24 -5.27 5.11
CA VAL A 45 -4.88 -6.06 6.28
C VAL A 45 -3.80 -7.08 5.94
N HIS A 46 -3.95 -7.81 4.83
CA HIS A 46 -2.97 -8.81 4.43
C HIS A 46 -1.59 -8.21 4.12
N ILE A 47 -1.54 -7.05 3.43
CA ILE A 47 -0.28 -6.34 3.15
C ILE A 47 0.40 -5.94 4.46
N VAL A 48 -0.32 -5.31 5.39
CA VAL A 48 0.25 -4.83 6.66
C VAL A 48 0.73 -5.99 7.50
N GLU A 49 -0.06 -7.07 7.63
CA GLU A 49 0.35 -8.26 8.37
C GLU A 49 1.55 -8.97 7.74
N PHE A 50 1.58 -9.09 6.41
CA PHE A 50 2.70 -9.68 5.70
C PHE A 50 3.97 -8.87 5.98
N VAL A 51 3.91 -7.56 5.80
CA VAL A 51 5.09 -6.71 5.95
C VAL A 51 5.54 -6.57 7.41
N ALA A 52 4.61 -6.59 8.37
CA ALA A 52 4.95 -6.62 9.79
C ALA A 52 5.78 -7.86 10.18
N LYS A 53 5.60 -8.98 9.49
CA LYS A 53 6.29 -10.26 9.74
C LYS A 53 7.57 -10.44 8.91
N ASN A 54 7.81 -9.59 7.91
CA ASN A 54 8.91 -9.74 6.94
C ASN A 54 9.97 -8.63 7.08
N LEU A 55 11.13 -8.85 6.45
CA LEU A 55 12.31 -7.99 6.49
C LEU A 55 12.13 -6.67 5.72
N ASP A 56 13.10 -5.75 5.89
CA ASP A 56 13.10 -4.39 5.36
C ASP A 56 12.87 -4.28 3.83
N ALA A 57 13.31 -5.26 3.05
CA ALA A 57 13.14 -5.24 1.59
C ALA A 57 11.66 -5.24 1.15
N GLU A 58 10.78 -5.94 1.87
CA GLU A 58 9.34 -5.96 1.56
C GLU A 58 8.64 -4.67 2.03
N ARG A 59 9.18 -4.02 3.09
CA ARG A 59 8.73 -2.69 3.55
C ARG A 59 8.96 -1.64 2.48
N ASP A 60 10.19 -1.58 1.94
CA ASP A 60 10.56 -0.64 0.89
C ASP A 60 9.76 -0.83 -0.39
N TYR A 61 9.59 -2.10 -0.80
CA TYR A 61 8.78 -2.42 -1.96
C TYR A 61 7.32 -1.98 -1.77
N THR A 62 6.75 -2.28 -0.61
CA THR A 62 5.38 -1.90 -0.25
C THR A 62 5.21 -0.40 -0.25
N LEU A 63 6.09 0.33 0.45
CA LEU A 63 6.05 1.80 0.52
C LEU A 63 6.08 2.44 -0.88
N LYS A 64 7.01 2.01 -1.75
CA LYS A 64 7.09 2.50 -3.13
C LYS A 64 5.82 2.22 -3.93
N ARG A 65 5.17 1.07 -3.71
CA ARG A 65 3.93 0.71 -4.40
C ARG A 65 2.74 1.51 -3.87
N LEU A 66 2.63 1.70 -2.57
CA LEU A 66 1.58 2.46 -1.92
C LEU A 66 1.62 3.93 -2.34
N VAL A 67 2.80 4.55 -2.27
CA VAL A 67 3.00 5.94 -2.68
C VAL A 67 2.67 6.15 -4.16
N LYS A 68 3.12 5.26 -5.06
CA LYS A 68 2.73 5.33 -6.48
C LYS A 68 1.22 5.21 -6.70
N GLY A 69 0.53 4.45 -5.85
CA GLY A 69 -0.92 4.28 -5.91
C GLY A 69 -1.71 5.54 -5.54
N LEU A 70 -1.12 6.47 -4.78
CA LEU A 70 -1.76 7.76 -4.44
C LEU A 70 -2.03 8.61 -5.68
N GLY A 71 -1.12 8.58 -6.66
CA GLY A 71 -1.27 9.26 -7.94
C GLY A 71 -2.21 8.58 -8.94
N SER A 72 -3.01 7.59 -8.51
CA SER A 72 -3.92 6.90 -9.43
C SER A 72 -5.04 7.83 -9.93
N SER A 73 -5.35 7.76 -11.22
CA SER A 73 -6.50 8.45 -11.82
C SER A 73 -7.86 7.97 -11.30
N ARG A 74 -7.90 6.82 -10.61
CA ARG A 74 -9.12 6.17 -10.12
C ARG A 74 -9.31 6.48 -8.63
N ASP A 75 -10.43 7.12 -8.29
CA ASP A 75 -10.77 7.50 -6.91
C ASP A 75 -10.76 6.32 -5.94
N SER A 76 -11.35 5.18 -6.34
CA SER A 76 -11.38 3.97 -5.52
C SER A 76 -9.99 3.40 -5.25
N ALA A 77 -9.07 3.53 -6.22
CA ALA A 77 -7.68 3.15 -6.04
C ALA A 77 -6.96 4.11 -5.10
N ARG A 78 -7.07 5.43 -5.32
CA ARG A 78 -6.44 6.42 -4.41
C ARG A 78 -6.86 6.19 -2.96
N GLN A 79 -8.16 5.97 -2.73
CA GLN A 79 -8.67 5.67 -1.40
C GLN A 79 -8.03 4.40 -0.82
N GLY A 80 -8.02 3.28 -1.57
CA GLY A 80 -7.46 2.02 -1.10
C GLY A 80 -5.96 2.11 -0.77
N PHE A 81 -5.18 2.75 -1.64
CA PHE A 81 -3.76 2.96 -1.44
C PHE A 81 -3.47 3.92 -0.27
N ALA A 82 -4.21 5.01 -0.13
CA ALA A 82 -4.06 5.95 0.99
C ALA A 82 -4.40 5.29 2.34
N THR A 83 -5.51 4.55 2.41
CA THR A 83 -5.88 3.83 3.64
C THR A 83 -4.83 2.79 4.01
N CYS A 84 -4.33 2.00 3.04
CA CYS A 84 -3.29 1.01 3.31
C CYS A 84 -1.97 1.67 3.74
N LEU A 85 -1.62 2.83 3.17
CA LEU A 85 -0.46 3.61 3.61
C LEU A 85 -0.62 4.07 5.05
N CYS A 86 -1.77 4.62 5.45
CA CYS A 86 -2.00 5.04 6.83
C CYS A 86 -1.76 3.89 7.82
N GLU A 87 -2.26 2.68 7.53
CA GLU A 87 -2.03 1.50 8.39
C GLU A 87 -0.57 1.04 8.37
N PHE A 88 0.09 1.07 7.21
CA PHE A 88 1.50 0.74 7.06
C PHE A 88 2.40 1.66 7.91
N LEU A 89 2.07 2.95 7.97
CA LEU A 89 2.83 3.94 8.74
C LEU A 89 2.76 3.72 10.26
N GLN A 90 1.78 2.94 10.74
CA GLN A 90 1.68 2.58 12.15
C GLN A 90 2.58 1.41 12.54
N LEU A 91 3.27 0.78 11.57
CA LEU A 91 4.19 -0.32 11.86
C LEU A 91 5.46 0.18 12.56
N PRO A 92 5.98 -0.57 13.54
CA PRO A 92 7.21 -0.18 14.23
C PRO A 92 8.44 -0.29 13.31
N GLY A 93 9.36 0.67 13.46
CA GLY A 93 10.60 0.72 12.68
C GLY A 93 10.43 1.33 11.29
N VAL A 94 9.34 2.04 11.03
CA VAL A 94 9.19 2.86 9.82
C VAL A 94 9.65 4.29 10.15
N GLU A 95 10.78 4.68 9.57
CA GLU A 95 11.35 6.02 9.76
C GLU A 95 10.64 7.06 8.88
N VAL A 96 10.12 8.12 9.50
CA VAL A 96 9.41 9.20 8.78
C VAL A 96 10.30 9.86 7.72
N ALA A 97 11.60 10.00 7.98
CA ALA A 97 12.55 10.56 7.02
C ALA A 97 12.60 9.76 5.71
N HIS A 98 12.71 8.44 5.81
CA HIS A 98 12.72 7.54 4.64
C HIS A 98 11.43 7.62 3.83
N ILE A 99 10.28 7.78 4.51
CA ILE A 99 8.99 7.96 3.84
C ILE A 99 8.95 9.27 3.05
N LEU A 100 9.41 10.36 3.65
CA LEU A 100 9.46 11.67 2.99
C LEU A 100 10.39 11.64 1.78
N ASP A 101 11.52 10.95 1.85
CA ASP A 101 12.43 10.76 0.71
C ASP A 101 11.77 9.95 -0.42
N VAL A 102 11.05 8.88 -0.08
CA VAL A 102 10.32 8.08 -1.08
C VAL A 102 9.15 8.87 -1.68
N LEU A 103 8.43 9.68 -0.89
CA LEU A 103 7.39 10.58 -1.37
C LEU A 103 7.96 11.64 -2.31
N ASP A 104 9.05 12.31 -1.93
CA ASP A 104 9.65 13.34 -2.76
C ASP A 104 10.16 12.75 -4.08
N SER A 105 10.89 11.64 -4.04
CA SER A 105 11.41 10.97 -5.24
C SER A 105 10.33 10.44 -6.20
N THR A 106 9.12 10.15 -5.71
CA THR A 106 8.00 9.67 -6.54
C THR A 106 7.04 10.78 -6.99
N THR A 107 7.09 11.95 -6.35
CA THR A 107 6.28 13.13 -6.68
C THR A 107 7.05 14.20 -7.46
N GLN A 108 8.35 13.97 -7.74
CA GLN A 108 9.12 14.84 -8.62
C GLN A 108 8.60 14.80 -10.07
N VAL A 109 8.32 15.98 -10.62
CA VAL A 109 8.00 16.16 -12.04
C VAL A 109 9.22 15.79 -12.87
N THR A 110 9.29 14.54 -13.33
CA THR A 110 10.26 14.20 -14.38
C THR A 110 9.75 14.85 -15.67
N GLY A 111 10.49 15.84 -16.16
CA GLY A 111 10.02 16.75 -17.21
C GLY A 111 9.67 16.05 -18.52
N SER A 112 8.39 15.74 -18.70
CA SER A 112 7.61 15.64 -19.95
C SER A 112 6.23 15.03 -19.69
N LEU A 113 5.57 15.40 -18.58
CA LEU A 113 4.20 14.93 -18.31
C LEU A 113 3.28 15.45 -19.41
N LYS A 114 2.61 14.55 -20.13
CA LYS A 114 1.66 14.90 -21.20
C LYS A 114 0.34 14.18 -20.96
N GLY A 115 -0.77 14.91 -21.14
CA GLY A 115 -2.10 14.31 -21.18
C GLY A 115 -2.58 13.83 -19.81
N ALA A 116 -2.84 12.52 -19.68
CA ALA A 116 -3.43 11.97 -18.46
C ALA A 116 -2.52 12.13 -17.24
N GLU A 117 -1.20 11.97 -17.40
CA GLU A 117 -0.25 12.09 -16.29
C GLU A 117 -0.16 13.52 -15.74
N GLU A 118 -0.29 14.55 -16.57
CA GLU A 118 -0.35 15.96 -16.12
C GLU A 118 -1.60 16.22 -15.27
N ARG A 119 -2.76 15.68 -15.70
CA ARG A 119 -4.02 15.82 -14.97
C ARG A 119 -4.02 15.09 -13.63
N ASP A 120 -3.36 13.94 -13.59
CA ASP A 120 -3.37 13.05 -12.42
C ASP A 120 -2.23 13.36 -11.44
N PHE A 121 -1.20 14.09 -11.89
CA PHE A 121 -0.06 14.50 -11.08
C PHE A 121 -0.43 15.18 -9.76
N PRO A 122 -1.40 16.13 -9.68
CA PRO A 122 -1.81 16.73 -8.41
C PRO A 122 -2.25 15.71 -7.36
N PHE A 123 -2.79 14.55 -7.76
CA PHE A 123 -3.23 13.53 -6.81
C PHE A 123 -2.07 12.77 -6.15
N SER A 124 -0.90 12.76 -6.75
CA SER A 124 0.30 12.18 -6.13
C SER A 124 0.85 13.02 -4.96
N LYS A 125 0.41 14.28 -4.83
CA LYS A 125 0.82 15.21 -3.76
C LYS A 125 -0.14 15.29 -2.56
N LEU A 126 -1.15 14.42 -2.53
CA LEU A 126 -2.17 14.39 -1.48
C LEU A 126 -1.63 13.91 -0.12
#